data_AF-A0A968XRY6-F1
#
_entry.id   AF-A0A968XRY6-F1
#
_cell.length_a   1.000
_cell.length_b   1.000
_cell.length_c   1.000
_cell.angle_alpha   90.00
_cell.angle_beta   90.00
_cell.angle_gamma   90.00
#
_symmetry.space_group_name_H-M   'P 1'
#
loop_
_entity.id
_entity.type
_entity.pdbx_description
1 polymer ?
#
loop_
_entity_poly.entity_id
_entity_poly.type
_entity_poly.pdbx_seq_one_letter_code
_entity_poly.pdbx_strand_id
1 'polypeptide(L)'
;MAPFALPTLAPSPSHWSAMDLGGTDGGEVASRMAADTIHRYVQTPANLEGTSPGLAMQQAFYLANEELIERNNTEKRLQRQRMGTTVVAAWMMNHLFYLGHVGDSRIYRITPQVCQQLTVDDDVGSQAVAQGQNVYRHAVLPSTAGALTQALGITHSTAMRPTVQRYFFDEDTVLLLCSDGLSDHGRVNEVWQSIVLPTLTQNINVAVSAARLLEVANQRNGHDNSTIALVHYRITARQAVDPSDLAEILKSWPLSAAPDSRGPVVIPSNAGPRRAGQARSSSSKPSPLVVLLAAGVMTATLIALGYGLWRVLGLARDNCNRPQPSQGHGCLPRKPCRRRWPR
;
A
#
# COMPACT_ATOMS: atom_id res chain seq x y z
N MET A 1 24.31 -10.51 -4.51
CA MET A 1 23.95 -9.16 -4.02
C MET A 1 24.19 -9.12 -2.52
N ALA A 2 24.82 -8.07 -2.01
CA ALA A 2 25.04 -7.91 -0.57
C ALA A 2 23.69 -7.68 0.14
N PRO A 3 23.46 -8.25 1.33
CA PRO A 3 22.27 -7.94 2.11
C PRO A 3 22.28 -6.43 2.42
N PHE A 4 21.30 -5.70 1.89
CA PHE A 4 21.07 -4.32 2.29
C PHE A 4 20.44 -4.36 3.68
N ALA A 5 21.24 -4.04 4.70
CA ALA A 5 20.73 -3.82 6.04
C ALA A 5 19.91 -2.53 6.01
N LEU A 6 18.58 -2.67 6.06
CA LEU A 6 17.68 -1.55 6.32
C LEU A 6 18.16 -0.82 7.59
N PRO A 7 18.06 0.51 7.65
CA PRO A 7 18.39 1.25 8.86
C PRO A 7 17.44 0.83 9.99
N THR A 8 17.88 -0.11 10.82
CA THR A 8 17.26 -0.42 12.09
C THR A 8 17.40 0.84 12.95
N LEU A 9 16.29 1.48 13.29
CA LEU A 9 16.29 2.48 14.36
C LEU A 9 16.86 1.80 15.60
N ALA A 10 17.96 2.33 16.13
CA ALA A 10 18.61 1.80 17.32
C ALA A 10 17.55 1.62 18.41
N PRO A 11 17.45 0.44 19.05
CA PRO A 11 16.43 0.18 20.03
C PRO A 11 16.60 1.15 21.20
N SER A 12 15.69 2.10 21.32
CA SER A 12 15.38 2.72 22.61
C SER A 12 14.64 1.65 23.43
N PRO A 13 14.85 1.53 24.75
CA PRO A 13 14.16 0.55 25.60
C PRO A 13 12.63 0.56 25.48
N SER A 14 12.03 1.63 24.94
CA SER A 14 10.57 1.79 24.80
C SER A 14 10.03 1.74 23.37
N HIS A 15 10.86 1.93 22.33
CA HIS A 15 10.39 2.08 20.94
C HIS A 15 11.32 1.40 19.93
N TRP A 16 10.75 0.65 18.99
CA TRP A 16 11.44 0.19 17.78
C TRP A 16 10.59 0.41 16.54
N SER A 17 11.25 0.52 15.40
CA SER A 17 10.56 0.47 14.10
C SER A 17 11.39 -0.31 13.08
N ALA A 18 10.70 -1.10 12.27
CA ALA A 18 11.25 -1.85 11.15
C ALA A 18 10.49 -1.43 9.89
N MET A 19 11.19 -1.33 8.76
CA MET A 19 10.60 -0.92 7.48
C MET A 19 11.14 -1.82 6.40
N ASP A 20 10.33 -2.11 5.39
CA ASP A 20 10.75 -2.77 4.16
C ASP A 20 10.16 -2.04 2.95
N LEU A 21 10.93 -1.97 1.87
CA LEU A 21 10.63 -1.21 0.67
C LEU A 21 10.87 -2.09 -0.57
N GLY A 22 9.82 -2.30 -1.38
CA GLY A 22 9.91 -2.94 -2.70
C GLY A 22 10.00 -1.89 -3.81
N GLY A 23 10.67 -2.18 -4.93
CA GLY A 23 10.97 -1.16 -5.96
C GLY A 23 10.77 -1.65 -7.39
N THR A 24 10.17 -0.82 -8.24
CA THR A 24 10.03 -1.03 -9.70
C THR A 24 11.27 -0.49 -10.45
N ASP A 25 11.19 -0.20 -11.76
CA ASP A 25 12.32 0.39 -12.50
C ASP A 25 12.75 1.76 -11.91
N GLY A 26 14.06 1.97 -11.72
CA GLY A 26 14.60 3.05 -10.87
C GLY A 26 14.34 2.88 -9.36
N GLY A 27 13.87 1.70 -8.95
CA GLY A 27 13.37 1.39 -7.63
C GLY A 27 14.42 1.38 -6.53
N GLU A 28 15.69 1.09 -6.82
CA GLU A 28 16.77 1.21 -5.82
C GLU A 28 16.92 2.66 -5.34
N VAL A 29 16.85 3.62 -6.26
CA VAL A 29 16.94 5.05 -5.93
C VAL A 29 15.67 5.49 -5.20
N ALA A 30 14.50 5.03 -5.66
CA ALA A 30 13.23 5.38 -5.04
C ALA A 30 13.10 4.81 -3.62
N SER A 31 13.42 3.54 -3.42
CA SER A 31 13.36 2.88 -2.12
C SER A 31 14.36 3.51 -1.14
N ARG A 32 15.61 3.77 -1.56
CA ARG A 32 16.58 4.47 -0.70
C ARG A 32 16.08 5.85 -0.29
N MET A 33 15.59 6.65 -1.24
CA MET A 33 15.06 7.99 -0.95
C MET A 33 13.86 7.93 0.00
N ALA A 34 12.95 6.98 -0.20
CA ALA A 34 11.80 6.79 0.69
C ALA A 34 12.25 6.38 2.11
N ALA A 35 13.15 5.39 2.25
CA ALA A 35 13.71 4.98 3.54
C ALA A 35 14.34 6.16 4.27
N ASP A 36 15.22 6.90 3.60
CA ASP A 36 15.94 8.03 4.19
C ASP A 36 14.99 9.13 4.63
N THR A 37 13.95 9.40 3.84
CA THR A 37 12.93 10.40 4.14
C THR A 37 12.08 10.01 5.33
N ILE A 38 11.58 8.77 5.34
CA ILE A 38 10.77 8.25 6.43
C ILE A 38 11.61 8.21 7.72
N HIS A 39 12.85 7.71 7.64
CA HIS A 39 13.77 7.67 8.77
C HIS A 39 14.03 9.06 9.35
N ARG A 40 14.36 10.04 8.49
CA ARG A 40 14.56 11.43 8.91
C ARG A 40 13.30 12.03 9.54
N TYR A 41 12.12 11.73 9.00
CA TYR A 41 10.85 12.22 9.54
C TYR A 41 10.64 11.73 10.98
N VAL A 42 10.80 10.43 11.22
CA VAL A 42 10.56 9.81 12.53
C VAL A 42 11.65 10.13 13.55
N GLN A 43 12.86 10.47 13.10
CA GLN A 43 13.95 10.89 13.99
C GLN A 43 13.84 12.34 14.46
N THR A 44 12.96 13.14 13.84
CA THR A 44 12.80 14.55 14.18
C THR A 44 11.77 14.70 15.30
N PRO A 45 12.16 15.04 16.55
CA PRO A 45 11.23 15.01 17.69
C PRO A 45 10.02 15.94 17.53
N ALA A 46 10.23 17.10 16.90
CA ALA A 46 9.16 18.06 16.60
C ALA A 46 8.04 17.48 15.73
N ASN A 47 8.34 16.49 14.87
CA ASN A 47 7.33 15.82 14.04
C ASN A 47 6.46 14.85 14.86
N LEU A 48 6.94 14.40 16.02
CA LEU A 48 6.25 13.44 16.88
C LEU A 48 5.51 14.11 18.04
N GLU A 49 5.84 15.37 18.32
CA GLU A 49 5.23 16.13 19.40
C GLU A 49 3.71 16.27 19.18
N GLY A 50 2.92 15.81 20.16
CA GLY A 50 1.45 15.81 20.08
C GLY A 50 0.84 14.89 19.02
N THR A 51 1.63 14.07 18.34
CA THR A 51 1.20 13.26 17.20
C THR A 51 1.25 11.76 17.54
N SER A 52 0.18 11.02 17.23
CA SER A 52 0.20 9.56 17.42
C SER A 52 1.17 8.91 16.41
N PRO A 53 1.84 7.79 16.76
CA PRO A 53 2.79 7.12 15.86
C PRO A 53 2.16 6.73 14.52
N GLY A 54 0.88 6.33 14.52
CA GLY A 54 0.17 6.01 13.29
C GLY A 54 0.01 7.22 12.37
N LEU A 55 -0.34 8.38 12.93
CA LEU A 55 -0.44 9.62 12.15
C LEU A 55 0.95 10.10 11.68
N ALA A 56 1.97 10.00 12.52
CA ALA A 56 3.35 10.33 12.15
C ALA A 56 3.84 9.43 11.00
N MET A 57 3.53 8.13 11.03
CA MET A 57 3.85 7.21 9.94
C MET A 57 3.14 7.59 8.63
N GLN A 58 1.85 7.92 8.68
CA GLN A 58 1.13 8.40 7.49
C GLN A 58 1.76 9.67 6.92
N GLN A 59 2.10 10.64 7.76
CA GLN A 59 2.75 11.88 7.34
C GLN A 59 4.14 11.62 6.73
N ALA A 60 4.90 10.68 7.30
CA ALA A 60 6.19 10.27 6.75
C ALA A 60 6.05 9.67 5.34
N PHE A 61 5.01 8.85 5.11
CA PHE A 61 4.71 8.30 3.78
C PHE A 61 4.30 9.39 2.78
N TYR A 62 3.47 10.36 3.19
CA TYR A 62 3.16 11.51 2.35
C TYR A 62 4.40 12.32 1.99
N LEU A 63 5.27 12.60 2.95
CA LEU A 63 6.51 13.33 2.70
C LEU A 63 7.43 12.57 1.72
N ALA A 64 7.62 11.27 1.92
CA ALA A 64 8.40 10.44 1.01
C ALA A 64 7.82 10.44 -0.41
N ASN A 65 6.49 10.39 -0.53
CA ASN A 65 5.82 10.46 -1.83
C ASN A 65 6.06 11.81 -2.53
N GLU A 66 5.92 12.92 -1.80
CA GLU A 66 6.18 14.27 -2.33
C GLU A 66 7.63 14.43 -2.79
N GLU A 67 8.61 14.03 -1.99
CA GLU A 67 10.02 14.13 -2.36
C GLU A 67 10.35 13.29 -3.62
N LEU A 68 9.77 12.09 -3.75
CA LEU A 68 9.92 11.27 -4.95
C LEU A 68 9.22 11.89 -6.17
N ILE A 69 8.03 12.47 -6.00
CA ILE A 69 7.31 13.16 -7.08
C ILE A 69 8.11 14.35 -7.57
N GLU A 70 8.61 15.18 -6.67
CA GLU A 70 9.43 16.35 -6.99
C GLU A 70 10.72 15.97 -7.69
N ARG A 71 11.39 14.90 -7.24
CA ARG A 71 12.57 14.37 -7.93
C ARG A 71 12.22 13.90 -9.34
N ASN A 72 11.14 13.16 -9.52
CA ASN A 72 10.67 12.72 -10.83
C ASN A 72 10.37 13.91 -11.76
N ASN A 73 9.75 14.97 -11.24
CA ASN A 73 9.41 16.18 -12.00
C ASN A 73 10.67 16.97 -12.40
N THR A 74 11.61 17.13 -11.47
CA THR A 74 12.88 17.83 -11.69
C THR A 74 13.73 17.14 -12.77
N GLU A 75 13.76 15.81 -12.75
CA GLU A 75 14.48 15.00 -13.73
C GLU A 75 13.67 14.75 -15.02
N LYS A 76 12.49 15.37 -15.14
CA LYS A 76 11.58 15.25 -16.30
C LYS A 76 11.23 13.80 -16.65
N ARG A 77 11.14 12.94 -15.63
CA ARG A 77 10.72 11.55 -15.80
C ARG A 77 9.22 11.50 -16.05
N LEU A 78 8.83 10.91 -17.18
CA LEU A 78 7.44 10.82 -17.61
C LEU A 78 6.99 9.36 -17.71
N GLN A 79 5.73 9.12 -17.38
CA GLN A 79 5.09 7.80 -17.55
C GLN A 79 5.95 6.68 -16.92
N ARG A 80 6.35 5.69 -17.71
CA ARG A 80 7.16 4.54 -17.28
C ARG A 80 8.58 4.88 -16.84
N GLN A 81 9.05 6.10 -17.10
CA GLN A 81 10.37 6.54 -16.61
C GLN A 81 10.32 7.05 -15.17
N ARG A 82 9.13 7.29 -14.60
CA ARG A 82 9.01 7.72 -13.22
C ARG A 82 9.46 6.60 -12.30
N MET A 83 10.33 6.93 -11.36
CA MET A 83 10.72 6.00 -10.31
C MET A 83 9.61 5.91 -9.27
N GLY A 84 9.43 4.73 -8.69
CA GLY A 84 8.47 4.48 -7.62
C GLY A 84 8.88 3.30 -6.76
N THR A 85 8.27 3.22 -5.58
CA THR A 85 8.56 2.18 -4.59
C THR A 85 7.31 1.90 -3.75
N THR A 86 7.15 0.66 -3.33
CA THR A 86 6.21 0.25 -2.29
C THR A 86 6.85 0.44 -0.92
N VAL A 87 6.03 0.51 0.12
CA VAL A 87 6.50 0.55 1.50
C VAL A 87 5.63 -0.31 2.39
N VAL A 88 6.26 -1.03 3.30
CA VAL A 88 5.67 -1.53 4.53
C VAL A 88 6.50 -1.05 5.72
N ALA A 89 5.84 -0.69 6.81
CA ALA A 89 6.49 -0.24 8.02
C ALA A 89 5.79 -0.82 9.24
N ALA A 90 6.56 -1.10 10.27
CA ALA A 90 6.11 -1.47 11.59
C ALA A 90 6.76 -0.55 12.61
N TRP A 91 5.95 0.06 13.47
CA TRP A 91 6.40 0.87 14.60
C TRP A 91 5.81 0.27 15.87
N MET A 92 6.66 -0.26 16.75
CA MET A 92 6.25 -0.74 18.06
C MET A 92 6.52 0.29 19.15
N MET A 93 5.53 0.43 20.02
CA MET A 93 5.68 0.99 21.35
C MET A 93 5.17 -0.04 22.38
N ASN A 94 6.06 -0.62 23.16
CA ASN A 94 5.74 -1.66 24.15
C ASN A 94 5.01 -2.90 23.56
N HIS A 95 3.68 -2.96 23.67
CA HIS A 95 2.82 -4.04 23.12
C HIS A 95 1.90 -3.55 21.99
N LEU A 96 1.99 -2.26 21.64
CA LEU A 96 1.24 -1.65 20.56
C LEU A 96 2.09 -1.60 19.30
N PHE A 97 1.51 -2.03 18.18
CA PHE A 97 2.14 -2.05 16.88
C PHE A 97 1.33 -1.19 15.93
N TYR A 98 1.98 -0.26 15.26
CA TYR A 98 1.43 0.50 14.14
C TYR A 98 2.04 -0.08 12.89
N LEU A 99 1.22 -0.69 12.05
CA LEU A 99 1.63 -1.32 10.80
C LEU A 99 1.07 -0.49 9.65
N GLY A 100 1.94 -0.05 8.74
CA GLY A 100 1.56 0.80 7.63
C GLY A 100 2.06 0.25 6.30
N HIS A 101 1.32 0.50 5.22
CA HIS A 101 1.75 0.15 3.88
C HIS A 101 1.24 1.09 2.78
N VAL A 102 1.96 1.09 1.65
CA VAL A 102 1.53 1.58 0.33
C VAL A 102 2.14 0.63 -0.71
N GLY A 103 1.31 -0.01 -1.53
CA GLY A 103 1.73 -1.00 -2.52
C GLY A 103 1.37 -2.43 -2.10
N ASP A 104 2.08 -3.40 -2.66
CA ASP A 104 1.86 -4.84 -2.50
C ASP A 104 2.95 -5.56 -1.69
N SER A 105 3.91 -4.83 -1.11
CA SER A 105 4.73 -5.38 -0.03
C SER A 105 3.84 -5.75 1.16
N ARG A 106 4.22 -6.80 1.88
CA ARG A 106 3.35 -7.44 2.87
C ARG A 106 3.93 -7.49 4.26
N ILE A 107 3.03 -7.50 5.25
CA ILE A 107 3.36 -7.78 6.65
C ILE A 107 2.60 -9.02 7.09
N TYR A 108 3.30 -10.00 7.63
CA TYR A 108 2.76 -11.22 8.20
C TYR A 108 3.00 -11.26 9.72
N ARG A 109 1.97 -11.65 10.47
CA ARG A 109 2.05 -12.06 11.87
C ARG A 109 2.13 -13.57 11.93
N ILE A 110 3.21 -14.09 12.52
CA ILE A 110 3.43 -15.52 12.69
C ILE A 110 3.49 -15.82 14.18
N THR A 111 2.58 -16.67 14.65
CA THR A 111 2.54 -17.22 16.01
C THR A 111 2.86 -18.71 15.95
N PRO A 112 2.95 -19.43 17.08
CA PRO A 112 3.14 -20.87 17.05
C PRO A 112 2.06 -21.66 16.28
N GLN A 113 0.88 -21.07 16.07
CA GLN A 113 -0.29 -21.73 15.51
C GLN A 113 -0.65 -21.23 14.11
N VAL A 114 -0.39 -19.95 13.79
CA VAL A 114 -0.89 -19.34 12.55
C VAL A 114 0.13 -18.40 11.90
N CYS A 115 0.12 -18.37 10.57
CA CYS A 115 0.70 -17.31 9.75
C CYS A 115 -0.44 -16.51 9.12
N GLN A 116 -0.53 -15.23 9.44
CA GLN A 116 -1.59 -14.35 9.00
C GLN A 116 -1.01 -13.12 8.30
N GLN A 117 -1.42 -12.87 7.06
CA GLN A 117 -1.17 -11.60 6.38
C GLN A 117 -2.00 -10.49 7.03
N LEU A 118 -1.34 -9.40 7.41
CA LEU A 118 -1.96 -8.24 8.05
C LEU A 118 -2.25 -7.09 7.08
N THR A 119 -1.53 -7.03 5.95
CA THR A 119 -1.74 -6.03 4.88
C THR A 119 -2.73 -6.53 3.83
N VAL A 120 -3.36 -5.60 3.12
CA VAL A 120 -4.12 -5.89 1.89
C VAL A 120 -3.42 -5.18 0.76
N ASP A 121 -3.01 -5.91 -0.28
CA ASP A 121 -2.18 -5.36 -1.34
C ASP A 121 -2.91 -4.25 -2.10
N ASP A 122 -2.19 -3.18 -2.41
CA ASP A 122 -2.71 -2.09 -3.23
C ASP A 122 -2.61 -2.42 -4.72
N ASP A 123 -3.24 -3.51 -5.15
CA ASP A 123 -3.25 -3.99 -6.54
C ASP A 123 -4.68 -4.10 -7.14
N VAL A 124 -4.76 -4.32 -8.45
CA VAL A 124 -6.04 -4.40 -9.18
C VAL A 124 -6.89 -5.59 -8.68
N GLY A 125 -6.27 -6.72 -8.36
CA GLY A 125 -6.97 -7.92 -7.88
C GLY A 125 -7.67 -7.68 -6.54
N SER A 126 -6.92 -7.17 -5.57
CA SER A 126 -7.37 -6.81 -4.22
C SER A 126 -8.41 -5.70 -4.27
N GLN A 127 -8.24 -4.71 -5.15
CA GLN A 127 -9.25 -3.68 -5.36
C GLN A 127 -10.58 -4.25 -5.90
N ALA A 128 -10.53 -5.17 -6.87
CA ALA A 128 -11.73 -5.83 -7.40
C ALA A 128 -12.47 -6.64 -6.32
N VAL A 129 -11.73 -7.29 -5.42
CA VAL A 129 -12.30 -8.02 -4.27
C VAL A 129 -12.94 -7.05 -3.28
N ALA A 130 -12.24 -5.98 -2.92
CA ALA A 130 -12.73 -4.96 -1.99
C ALA A 130 -14.01 -4.28 -2.50
N GLN A 131 -14.16 -4.14 -3.83
CA GLN A 131 -15.35 -3.60 -4.48
C GLN A 131 -16.48 -4.63 -4.67
N GLY A 132 -16.29 -5.87 -4.23
CA GLY A 132 -17.28 -6.95 -4.38
C GLY A 132 -17.48 -7.42 -5.83
N GLN A 133 -16.56 -7.08 -6.74
CA GLN A 133 -16.66 -7.45 -8.16
C GLN A 133 -16.25 -8.91 -8.39
N ASN A 134 -15.39 -9.45 -7.54
CA ASN A 134 -14.93 -10.84 -7.65
C ASN A 134 -14.52 -11.41 -6.28
N VAL A 135 -14.48 -12.74 -6.18
CA VAL A 135 -13.88 -13.43 -5.04
C VAL A 135 -12.36 -13.53 -5.23
N TYR A 136 -11.60 -13.48 -4.13
CA TYR A 136 -10.13 -13.43 -4.15
C TYR A 136 -9.50 -14.52 -5.03
N ARG A 137 -9.95 -15.78 -4.89
CA ARG A 137 -9.45 -16.91 -5.68
C ARG A 137 -9.53 -16.74 -7.21
N HIS A 138 -10.42 -15.88 -7.71
CA HIS A 138 -10.54 -15.59 -9.13
C HIS A 138 -9.93 -14.24 -9.49
N ALA A 139 -9.93 -13.28 -8.56
CA ALA A 139 -9.39 -11.94 -8.77
C ALA A 139 -7.88 -11.92 -9.00
N VAL A 140 -7.16 -12.91 -8.49
CA VAL A 140 -5.69 -13.06 -8.63
C VAL A 140 -5.27 -13.82 -9.89
N LEU A 141 -6.20 -14.40 -10.65
CA LEU A 141 -5.88 -15.19 -11.85
C LEU A 141 -5.46 -14.37 -13.08
N PRO A 142 -6.05 -13.19 -13.36
CA PRO A 142 -5.64 -12.37 -14.49
C PRO A 142 -4.19 -11.92 -14.37
N SER A 143 -3.46 -11.87 -15.48
CA SER A 143 -2.07 -11.38 -15.51
C SER A 143 -1.94 -9.91 -15.07
N THR A 144 -3.04 -9.16 -15.10
CA THR A 144 -3.11 -7.76 -14.65
C THR A 144 -3.44 -7.61 -13.17
N ALA A 145 -3.70 -8.71 -12.44
CA ALA A 145 -4.16 -8.65 -11.05
C ALA A 145 -3.15 -7.98 -10.12
N GLY A 146 -1.87 -8.30 -10.28
CA GLY A 146 -0.77 -7.69 -9.51
C GLY A 146 -0.37 -6.29 -9.99
N ALA A 147 -1.13 -5.66 -10.88
CA ALA A 147 -0.83 -4.28 -11.25
C ALA A 147 -1.12 -3.35 -10.07
N LEU A 148 -0.11 -2.61 -9.61
CA LEU A 148 -0.24 -1.66 -8.51
C LEU A 148 -1.26 -0.56 -8.82
N THR A 149 -2.14 -0.30 -7.85
CA THR A 149 -3.11 0.80 -7.85
C THR A 149 -2.56 2.04 -7.15
N GLN A 150 -1.65 1.88 -6.19
CA GLN A 150 -0.85 2.96 -5.62
C GLN A 150 0.57 2.53 -5.27
N ALA A 151 1.49 3.49 -5.37
CA ALA A 151 2.90 3.37 -5.03
C ALA A 151 3.48 4.77 -4.78
N LEU A 152 4.51 4.87 -3.94
CA LEU A 152 5.21 6.12 -3.67
C LEU A 152 5.93 6.61 -4.94
N GLY A 153 5.94 7.92 -5.17
CA GLY A 153 6.56 8.58 -6.33
C GLY A 153 5.72 8.55 -7.63
N ILE A 154 4.71 7.67 -7.67
CA ILE A 154 3.80 7.48 -8.81
C ILE A 154 2.43 8.12 -8.54
N THR A 155 1.86 7.86 -7.36
CA THR A 155 0.50 8.32 -7.02
C THR A 155 0.55 9.71 -6.43
N HIS A 156 -0.20 10.67 -6.98
CA HIS A 156 -0.24 12.03 -6.42
C HIS A 156 -0.77 12.02 -4.97
N SER A 157 -0.19 12.80 -4.04
CA SER A 157 -0.53 12.68 -2.61
C SER A 157 -1.98 12.97 -2.27
N THR A 158 -2.67 13.80 -3.05
CA THR A 158 -4.12 14.04 -2.90
C THR A 158 -4.96 12.79 -3.20
N ALA A 159 -4.44 11.85 -3.99
CA ALA A 159 -5.08 10.59 -4.37
C ALA A 159 -4.53 9.39 -3.59
N MET A 160 -3.28 9.45 -3.11
CA MET A 160 -2.66 8.40 -2.31
C MET A 160 -3.42 8.21 -0.99
N ARG A 161 -3.59 6.96 -0.55
CA ARG A 161 -4.26 6.61 0.71
C ARG A 161 -3.42 5.58 1.45
N PRO A 162 -2.41 6.00 2.23
CA PRO A 162 -1.61 5.07 3.00
C PRO A 162 -2.45 4.43 4.11
N THR A 163 -2.42 3.10 4.14
CA THR A 163 -3.10 2.32 5.18
C THR A 163 -2.19 2.24 6.39
N VAL A 164 -2.70 2.63 7.57
CA VAL A 164 -2.01 2.41 8.85
C VAL A 164 -3.00 1.84 9.85
N GLN A 165 -2.66 0.68 10.42
CA GLN A 165 -3.49 -0.06 11.36
C GLN A 165 -2.75 -0.27 12.68
N ARG A 166 -3.51 -0.27 13.77
CA ARG A 166 -2.98 -0.48 15.13
C ARG A 166 -3.37 -1.86 15.62
N TYR A 167 -2.36 -2.61 16.08
CA TYR A 167 -2.51 -3.94 16.64
C TYR A 167 -1.99 -3.98 18.08
N PHE A 168 -2.52 -4.95 18.83
CA PHE A 168 -2.07 -5.32 20.17
C PHE A 168 -1.66 -6.79 20.08
N PHE A 169 -0.41 -7.12 20.42
CA PHE A 169 0.05 -8.52 20.48
C PHE A 169 0.30 -8.91 21.93
N ASP A 170 -0.26 -10.06 22.31
CA ASP A 170 -0.27 -10.62 23.66
C ASP A 170 0.36 -12.01 23.74
N GLU A 171 0.97 -12.49 22.65
CA GLU A 171 1.78 -13.69 22.61
C GLU A 171 3.10 -13.51 21.83
N ASP A 172 4.06 -14.41 22.06
CA ASP A 172 5.32 -14.50 21.30
C ASP A 172 5.02 -14.58 19.80
N THR A 173 5.58 -13.65 19.04
CA THR A 173 5.20 -13.41 17.64
C THR A 173 6.44 -13.10 16.81
N VAL A 174 6.52 -13.64 15.60
CA VAL A 174 7.41 -13.13 14.56
C VAL A 174 6.62 -12.26 13.60
N LEU A 175 7.02 -11.01 13.45
CA LEU A 175 6.59 -10.17 12.33
C LEU A 175 7.54 -10.36 11.16
N LEU A 176 6.99 -10.68 9.99
CA LEU A 176 7.69 -10.75 8.72
C LEU A 176 7.20 -9.62 7.83
N LEU A 177 8.08 -8.68 7.51
CA LEU A 177 7.88 -7.69 6.46
C LEU A 177 8.64 -8.19 5.22
N CYS A 178 8.01 -8.21 4.06
CA CYS A 178 8.66 -8.64 2.83
C CYS A 178 8.08 -8.00 1.57
N SER A 179 8.90 -7.95 0.52
CA SER A 179 8.46 -7.65 -0.84
C SER A 179 7.72 -8.84 -1.50
N ASP A 180 7.07 -8.55 -2.63
CA ASP A 180 6.57 -9.50 -3.63
C ASP A 180 7.63 -10.54 -4.03
N GLY A 181 8.90 -10.12 -4.13
CA GLY A 181 10.06 -10.99 -4.32
C GLY A 181 10.03 -12.29 -3.48
N LEU A 182 9.66 -12.19 -2.19
CA LEU A 182 9.40 -13.36 -1.34
C LEU A 182 7.94 -13.84 -1.44
N SER A 183 6.98 -12.92 -1.31
CA SER A 183 5.59 -13.24 -0.95
C SER A 183 4.72 -13.75 -2.11
N ASP A 184 5.15 -13.54 -3.35
CA ASP A 184 4.43 -13.98 -4.53
C ASP A 184 4.19 -15.49 -4.57
N HIS A 185 3.11 -15.85 -5.27
CA HIS A 185 2.64 -17.24 -5.39
C HIS A 185 2.34 -17.93 -4.06
N GLY A 186 2.02 -17.16 -3.00
CA GLY A 186 1.66 -17.70 -1.70
C GLY A 186 2.83 -18.37 -0.97
N ARG A 187 4.06 -18.07 -1.37
CA ARG A 187 5.27 -18.77 -0.90
C ARG A 187 5.48 -18.68 0.60
N VAL A 188 5.14 -17.55 1.22
CA VAL A 188 5.19 -17.40 2.68
C VAL A 188 4.30 -18.44 3.37
N ASN A 189 3.08 -18.68 2.84
CA ASN A 189 2.16 -19.68 3.38
C ASN A 189 2.71 -21.11 3.27
N GLU A 190 3.54 -21.39 2.27
CA GLU A 190 4.18 -22.71 2.09
C GLU A 190 5.35 -22.95 3.04
N VAL A 191 6.14 -21.92 3.35
CA VAL A 191 7.45 -22.10 4.01
C VAL A 191 7.51 -21.63 5.47
N TRP A 192 6.51 -20.90 5.97
CA TRP A 192 6.57 -20.34 7.33
C TRP A 192 6.73 -21.42 8.40
N GLN A 193 6.09 -22.59 8.25
CA GLN A 193 6.16 -23.68 9.23
C GLN A 193 7.56 -24.30 9.34
N SER A 194 8.28 -24.40 8.22
CA SER A 194 9.60 -25.02 8.20
C SER A 194 10.73 -24.03 8.47
N ILE A 195 10.52 -22.73 8.17
CA ILE A 195 11.58 -21.71 8.25
C ILE A 195 11.40 -20.76 9.43
N VAL A 196 10.19 -20.27 9.69
CA VAL A 196 9.93 -19.19 10.67
C VAL A 196 9.44 -19.75 12.01
N LEU A 197 8.55 -20.74 12.01
CA LEU A 197 8.03 -21.36 13.23
C LEU A 197 9.13 -21.90 14.19
N PRO A 198 10.27 -22.43 13.72
CA PRO A 198 11.38 -22.80 14.60
C PRO A 198 11.99 -21.63 15.41
N THR A 199 11.86 -20.39 14.96
CA THR A 199 12.25 -19.20 15.74
C THR A 199 11.46 -19.10 17.03
N LEU A 200 10.17 -19.45 16.98
CA LEU A 200 9.25 -19.40 18.13
C LEU A 200 9.33 -20.66 18.99
N THR A 201 9.43 -21.83 18.36
CA THR A 201 9.29 -23.13 19.06
C THR A 201 10.62 -23.73 19.52
N GLN A 202 11.71 -23.43 18.83
CA GLN A 202 13.04 -23.98 19.07
C GLN A 202 14.07 -22.88 19.38
N ASN A 203 13.62 -21.63 19.52
CA ASN A 203 14.46 -20.46 19.78
C ASN A 203 15.61 -20.31 18.75
N ILE A 204 15.36 -20.70 17.49
CA ILE A 204 16.31 -20.47 16.40
C ILE A 204 16.50 -18.97 16.19
N ASN A 205 17.75 -18.54 16.01
CA ASN A 205 18.06 -17.14 15.76
C ASN A 205 17.29 -16.64 14.52
N VAL A 206 16.59 -15.51 14.69
CA VAL A 206 15.77 -14.88 13.64
C VAL A 206 16.57 -14.58 12.37
N ALA A 207 17.87 -14.28 12.48
CA ALA A 207 18.74 -14.04 11.33
C ALA A 207 18.94 -15.30 10.47
N VAL A 208 18.93 -16.50 11.07
CA VAL A 208 19.02 -17.76 10.33
C VAL A 208 17.74 -17.99 9.52
N SER A 209 16.58 -17.72 10.11
CA SER A 209 15.30 -17.80 9.41
C SER A 209 15.21 -16.77 8.29
N ALA A 210 15.67 -15.53 8.51
CA ALA A 210 15.74 -14.52 7.46
C ALA A 210 16.62 -14.96 6.27
N ALA A 211 17.80 -15.51 6.54
CA ALA A 211 18.71 -16.01 5.51
C ALA A 211 18.09 -17.16 4.69
N ARG A 212 17.39 -18.10 5.36
CA ARG A 212 16.68 -19.20 4.69
C ARG A 212 15.50 -18.72 3.84
N LEU A 213 14.72 -17.74 4.32
CA LEU A 213 13.66 -17.13 3.51
C LEU A 213 14.24 -16.46 2.26
N LEU A 214 15.36 -15.76 2.39
CA LEU A 214 16.04 -15.12 1.27
C LEU A 214 16.57 -16.15 0.25
N GLU A 215 17.12 -17.27 0.73
CA GLU A 215 17.53 -18.38 -0.14
C GLU A 215 16.35 -18.94 -0.93
N VAL A 216 15.21 -19.18 -0.27
CA VAL A 216 13.98 -19.63 -0.93
C VAL A 216 13.50 -18.62 -1.97
N ALA A 217 13.52 -17.33 -1.66
CA ALA A 217 13.13 -16.27 -2.58
C ALA A 217 14.04 -16.26 -3.82
N ASN A 218 15.37 -16.33 -3.64
CA ASN A 218 16.31 -16.39 -4.75
C ASN A 218 16.17 -17.66 -5.60
N GLN A 219 15.86 -18.81 -5.00
CA GLN A 219 15.67 -20.06 -5.73
C GLN A 219 14.38 -20.09 -6.54
N ARG A 220 13.30 -19.50 -6.00
CA ARG A 220 11.95 -19.61 -6.58
C ARG A 220 11.48 -18.35 -7.32
N ASN A 221 12.17 -17.22 -7.15
CA ASN A 221 11.86 -15.92 -7.73
C ASN A 221 13.12 -15.09 -8.05
N GLY A 222 14.25 -15.74 -8.33
CA GLY A 222 15.55 -15.05 -8.46
C GLY A 222 15.69 -14.05 -9.62
N HIS A 223 14.63 -13.82 -10.40
CA HIS A 223 14.56 -12.74 -11.38
C HIS A 223 14.09 -11.40 -10.77
N ASP A 224 13.59 -11.41 -9.53
CA ASP A 224 13.06 -10.25 -8.84
C ASP A 224 13.84 -9.96 -7.55
N ASN A 225 13.80 -8.70 -7.10
CA ASN A 225 14.47 -8.27 -5.90
C ASN A 225 13.67 -8.70 -4.66
N SER A 226 14.34 -9.39 -3.75
CA SER A 226 13.73 -9.86 -2.51
C SER A 226 14.29 -9.11 -1.31
N THR A 227 13.40 -8.43 -0.59
CA THR A 227 13.73 -7.79 0.70
C THR A 227 12.89 -8.41 1.80
N ILE A 228 13.51 -8.61 2.96
CA ILE A 228 12.95 -9.33 4.10
C ILE A 228 13.43 -8.66 5.38
N ALA A 229 12.50 -8.30 6.27
CA ALA A 229 12.78 -7.94 7.65
C ALA A 229 11.97 -8.84 8.59
N LEU A 230 12.66 -9.47 9.55
CA LEU A 230 12.05 -10.27 10.60
C LEU A 230 12.23 -9.61 11.95
N VAL A 231 11.15 -9.51 12.72
CA VAL A 231 11.17 -9.06 14.11
C VAL A 231 10.60 -10.15 15.00
N HIS A 232 11.43 -10.71 15.87
CA HIS A 232 11.00 -11.66 16.90
C HIS A 232 10.58 -10.88 18.15
N TYR A 233 9.27 -10.73 18.35
CA TYR A 233 8.68 -10.14 19.54
C TYR A 233 8.45 -11.21 20.60
N ARG A 234 9.06 -11.01 21.77
CA ARG A 234 8.95 -11.91 22.91
C ARG A 234 8.22 -11.21 24.05
N ILE A 235 7.25 -11.91 24.63
CA ILE A 235 6.46 -11.45 25.76
C ILE A 235 6.90 -12.23 26.98
N THR A 236 7.55 -11.51 27.90
CA THR A 236 7.80 -12.02 29.23
C THR A 236 6.68 -11.54 30.13
N ALA A 237 5.79 -12.45 30.54
CA ALA A 237 4.86 -12.14 31.63
C ALA A 237 5.69 -11.73 32.86
N ARG A 238 5.42 -10.54 33.42
CA ARG A 238 5.83 -10.28 34.80
C ARG A 238 5.18 -11.38 35.64
N GLN A 239 5.93 -11.98 36.56
CA GLN A 239 5.37 -12.94 37.53
C GLN A 239 4.02 -12.42 38.01
N ALA A 240 3.02 -13.30 38.03
CA ALA A 240 1.73 -12.98 38.62
C ALA A 240 2.02 -12.37 39.99
N VAL A 241 1.53 -11.15 40.22
CA VAL A 241 1.56 -10.51 41.52
C VAL A 241 0.99 -11.52 42.51
N ASP A 242 1.74 -11.85 43.57
CA ASP A 242 1.24 -12.77 44.57
C ASP A 242 -0.10 -12.21 45.09
N PRO A 243 -1.16 -13.02 45.25
CA PRO A 243 -2.41 -12.55 45.83
C PRO A 243 -2.24 -11.79 47.17
N SER A 244 -1.16 -12.05 47.90
CA SER A 244 -0.77 -11.29 49.09
C SER A 244 -0.27 -9.86 48.78
N ASP A 245 0.46 -9.67 47.69
CA ASP A 245 0.87 -8.35 47.18
C ASP A 245 -0.34 -7.55 46.65
N LEU A 246 -1.34 -8.24 46.07
CA LEU A 246 -2.61 -7.62 45.68
C LEU A 246 -3.32 -6.97 46.87
N ALA A 247 -3.26 -7.58 48.06
CA ALA A 247 -3.83 -7.01 49.27
C ALA A 247 -3.08 -5.74 49.73
N GLU A 248 -1.77 -5.65 49.52
CA GLU A 248 -0.97 -4.44 49.79
C GLU A 248 -1.23 -3.32 48.78
N ILE A 249 -1.36 -3.67 47.49
CA ILE A 249 -1.75 -2.75 46.43
C ILE A 249 -3.16 -2.21 46.69
N LEU A 250 -4.10 -3.05 47.11
CA LEU A 250 -5.46 -2.63 47.47
C LEU A 250 -5.50 -1.75 48.73
N LYS A 251 -4.59 -1.95 49.69
CA LYS A 251 -4.45 -1.10 50.88
C LYS A 251 -3.87 0.28 50.56
N SER A 252 -2.96 0.35 49.59
CA SER A 252 -2.33 1.60 49.15
C SER A 252 -3.15 2.34 48.09
N TRP A 253 -4.15 1.68 47.50
CA TRP A 253 -5.12 2.33 46.64
C TRP A 253 -5.90 3.36 47.46
N PRO A 254 -5.87 4.65 47.09
CA PRO A 254 -6.70 5.62 47.78
C PRO A 254 -8.15 5.23 47.49
N LEU A 255 -8.81 4.67 48.50
CA LEU A 255 -10.25 4.81 48.65
C LEU A 255 -10.49 6.31 48.82
N SER A 256 -10.43 7.08 47.73
CA SER A 256 -11.13 8.35 47.68
C SER A 256 -12.54 8.00 48.11
N ALA A 257 -12.97 8.61 49.21
CA ALA A 257 -14.34 8.55 49.65
C ALA A 257 -15.21 8.61 48.41
N ALA A 258 -16.09 7.63 48.24
CA ALA A 258 -17.14 7.70 47.25
C ALA A 258 -17.69 9.15 47.30
N PRO A 259 -17.84 9.83 46.16
CA PRO A 259 -18.40 11.18 46.17
C PRO A 259 -19.69 11.12 46.98
N ASP A 260 -19.76 11.91 48.05
CA ASP A 260 -20.80 11.85 49.07
C ASP A 260 -22.17 11.91 48.37
N SER A 261 -22.82 10.76 48.24
CA SER A 261 -24.04 10.57 47.43
C SER A 261 -25.29 11.12 48.13
N ARG A 262 -25.12 12.07 49.06
CA ARG A 262 -26.21 12.77 49.75
C ARG A 262 -26.65 14.06 49.04
N GLY A 263 -26.04 14.41 47.91
CA GLY A 263 -26.62 15.38 46.99
C GLY A 263 -27.65 14.68 46.10
N PRO A 264 -28.82 15.29 45.80
CA PRO A 264 -29.71 14.74 44.80
C PRO A 264 -28.93 14.56 43.50
N VAL A 265 -28.91 13.34 42.99
CA VAL A 265 -28.38 13.05 41.66
C VAL A 265 -29.21 13.85 40.67
N VAL A 266 -28.68 14.97 40.21
CA VAL A 266 -29.25 15.70 39.08
C VAL A 266 -28.94 14.85 37.86
N ILE A 267 -29.83 13.89 37.57
CA ILE A 267 -29.88 13.26 36.26
C ILE A 267 -30.25 14.37 35.29
N PRO A 268 -29.42 14.70 34.28
CA PRO A 268 -29.81 15.63 33.25
C PRO A 268 -31.05 15.05 32.56
N SER A 269 -32.22 15.65 32.79
CA SER A 269 -33.51 15.28 32.19
C SER A 269 -33.59 15.66 30.70
N ASN A 270 -32.49 15.52 29.96
CA ASN A 270 -32.45 15.68 28.50
C ASN A 270 -32.32 14.33 27.78
N ALA A 271 -32.72 13.24 28.44
CA ALA A 271 -33.05 11.98 27.79
C ALA A 271 -34.58 11.81 27.69
N GLY A 272 -35.25 12.81 27.10
CA GLY A 272 -36.51 12.52 26.40
C GLY A 272 -36.21 11.55 25.25
N PRO A 273 -37.17 10.71 24.83
CA PRO A 273 -36.96 9.77 23.74
C PRO A 273 -36.45 10.56 22.54
N ARG A 274 -35.22 10.25 22.09
CA ARG A 274 -34.69 10.78 20.84
C ARG A 274 -35.69 10.33 19.77
N ARG A 275 -36.57 11.25 19.36
CA ARG A 275 -37.31 11.14 18.09
C ARG A 275 -36.27 10.73 17.06
N ALA A 276 -36.55 9.64 16.35
CA ALA A 276 -35.79 9.23 15.18
C ALA A 276 -35.48 10.49 14.38
N GLY A 277 -34.23 10.91 14.43
CA GLY A 277 -33.75 12.03 13.65
C GLY A 277 -33.94 11.62 12.22
N GLN A 278 -34.95 12.21 11.58
CA GLN A 278 -35.12 12.17 10.15
C GLN A 278 -33.74 12.39 9.54
N ALA A 279 -33.26 11.38 8.82
CA ALA A 279 -32.19 11.57 7.87
C ALA A 279 -32.67 12.66 6.91
N ARG A 280 -32.21 13.91 7.13
CA ARG A 280 -32.25 14.93 6.11
C ARG A 280 -31.25 14.47 5.05
N SER A 281 -31.74 13.67 4.10
CA SER A 281 -31.14 13.61 2.79
C SER A 281 -31.25 15.01 2.19
N SER A 282 -30.22 15.83 2.37
CA SER A 282 -30.02 17.01 1.55
C SER A 282 -29.57 16.55 0.16
N SER A 283 -30.48 15.88 -0.57
CA SER A 283 -30.39 15.84 -2.03
C SER A 283 -30.86 17.22 -2.48
N SER A 284 -29.95 18.19 -2.55
CA SER A 284 -30.24 19.43 -3.26
C SER A 284 -30.42 19.06 -4.73
N LYS A 285 -31.68 18.94 -5.17
CA LYS A 285 -31.99 18.89 -6.59
C LYS A 285 -31.38 20.17 -7.20
N PRO A 286 -30.55 20.06 -8.25
CA PRO A 286 -30.00 21.25 -8.89
C PRO A 286 -31.15 22.16 -9.33
N SER A 287 -31.00 23.47 -9.15
CA SER A 287 -32.03 24.41 -9.56
C SER A 287 -32.32 24.22 -11.06
N PRO A 288 -33.56 24.45 -11.53
CA PRO A 288 -33.93 24.26 -12.93
C PRO A 288 -33.01 25.02 -13.89
N LEU A 289 -32.44 26.15 -13.44
CA LEU A 289 -31.47 26.94 -14.19
C LEU A 289 -30.13 26.21 -14.39
N VAL A 290 -29.65 25.46 -13.40
CA VAL A 290 -28.41 24.66 -13.49
C VAL A 290 -28.60 23.46 -14.42
N VAL A 291 -29.77 22.83 -14.38
CA VAL A 291 -30.12 21.73 -15.31
C VAL A 291 -30.22 22.25 -16.75
N LEU A 292 -30.82 23.42 -16.97
CA LEU A 292 -30.91 24.04 -18.29
C LEU A 292 -29.54 24.45 -18.84
N LEU A 293 -28.66 25.00 -17.99
CA LEU A 293 -27.29 25.34 -18.39
C LEU A 293 -26.47 24.09 -18.73
N ALA A 294 -26.57 23.03 -17.93
CA ALA A 294 -25.88 21.77 -18.20
C ALA A 294 -26.38 21.11 -19.49
N ALA A 295 -27.70 21.10 -19.72
CA ALA A 295 -28.29 20.63 -20.96
C ALA A 295 -27.83 21.46 -22.16
N GLY A 296 -27.77 22.79 -22.03
CA GLY A 296 -27.28 23.71 -23.05
C GLY A 296 -25.82 23.43 -23.45
N VAL A 297 -24.94 23.28 -22.46
CA VAL A 297 -23.52 22.95 -22.69
C VAL A 297 -23.38 21.60 -23.38
N MET A 298 -24.16 20.60 -22.96
CA MET A 298 -24.15 19.26 -23.56
C MET A 298 -24.67 19.26 -25.01
N THR A 299 -25.71 20.05 -25.31
CA THR A 299 -26.17 20.21 -26.70
C THR A 299 -25.14 20.93 -27.57
N ALA A 300 -24.46 21.96 -27.04
CA ALA A 300 -23.43 22.69 -27.78
C ALA A 300 -22.21 21.81 -28.09
N THR A 301 -21.78 20.97 -27.14
CA THR A 301 -20.67 20.02 -27.37
C THR A 301 -21.04 18.93 -28.37
N LEU A 302 -22.27 18.41 -28.33
CA LEU A 302 -22.75 17.44 -29.33
C LEU A 302 -22.84 18.05 -30.74
N ILE A 303 -23.30 19.30 -30.86
CA ILE A 303 -23.32 20.02 -32.15
C ILE A 303 -21.90 20.26 -32.66
N ALA A 304 -20.97 20.66 -31.78
CA ALA A 304 -19.57 20.89 -32.16
C ALA A 304 -18.87 19.58 -32.60
N LEU A 305 -19.09 18.48 -31.88
CA LEU A 305 -18.60 17.15 -32.25
C LEU A 305 -19.22 16.67 -33.57
N GLY A 306 -20.52 16.85 -33.76
CA GLY A 306 -21.21 16.53 -35.00
C GLY A 306 -20.68 17.33 -36.19
N TYR A 307 -20.44 18.63 -36.02
CA TYR A 307 -19.86 19.48 -37.07
C TYR A 307 -18.40 19.11 -37.37
N GLY A 308 -17.60 18.78 -36.34
CA GLY A 308 -16.24 18.27 -36.52
C GLY A 308 -16.23 16.96 -37.31
N LEU A 309 -17.10 16.02 -36.94
CA LEU A 309 -17.23 14.73 -37.64
C LEU A 309 -17.72 14.92 -39.07
N TRP A 310 -18.70 15.81 -39.31
CA TRP A 310 -19.18 16.15 -40.65
C TRP A 310 -18.08 16.77 -41.52
N ARG A 311 -17.23 17.66 -40.96
CA ARG A 311 -16.08 18.20 -41.68
C ARG A 311 -15.05 17.14 -42.01
N VAL A 312 -14.73 16.24 -41.09
CA VAL A 312 -13.76 15.15 -41.34
C VAL A 312 -14.29 14.20 -42.42
N LEU A 313 -15.56 13.82 -42.35
CA LEU A 313 -16.20 12.97 -43.36
C LEU A 313 -16.41 13.69 -44.70
N GLY A 314 -16.66 15.00 -44.69
CA GLY A 314 -16.72 15.83 -45.90
C GLY A 314 -15.37 15.92 -46.62
N LEU A 315 -14.29 16.15 -45.86
CA LEU A 315 -12.92 16.15 -46.40
C LEU A 315 -12.51 14.77 -46.94
N ALA A 316 -12.97 13.69 -46.30
CA ALA A 316 -12.75 12.33 -46.81
C ALA A 316 -13.50 12.09 -48.13
N ARG A 317 -14.70 12.65 -48.30
CA ARG A 317 -15.50 12.56 -49.53
C ARG A 317 -14.86 13.33 -50.69
N ASP A 318 -14.28 14.49 -50.42
CA ASP A 318 -13.61 15.30 -51.45
C ASP A 318 -12.27 14.68 -51.90
N ASN A 319 -11.59 13.91 -51.04
CA ASN A 319 -10.37 13.20 -51.40
C ASN A 319 -10.60 11.94 -52.25
N CYS A 320 -11.79 11.34 -52.23
CA CYS A 320 -12.12 10.19 -53.09
C CYS A 320 -12.48 10.58 -54.53
N ASN A 321 -12.71 11.87 -54.83
CA ASN A 321 -13.13 12.34 -56.15
C ASN A 321 -12.03 13.01 -56.99
N ARG A 322 -10.75 12.87 -56.63
CA ARG A 322 -9.64 13.30 -57.51
C ARG A 322 -9.31 12.22 -58.55
N PRO A 323 -9.45 12.47 -59.86
CA PRO A 323 -8.97 11.54 -60.88
C PRO A 323 -7.42 11.52 -60.89
N GLN A 324 -6.83 10.32 -60.92
CA GLN A 324 -5.40 10.14 -61.13
C GLN A 324 -5.01 10.55 -62.56
N PRO A 325 -3.90 11.29 -62.77
CA PRO A 325 -3.38 11.53 -64.11
C PRO A 325 -2.60 10.31 -64.62
N SER A 326 -2.95 9.89 -65.84
CA SER A 326 -2.28 8.87 -66.63
C SER A 326 -0.98 9.40 -67.28
N GLN A 327 0.15 8.72 -67.05
CA GLN A 327 1.32 8.65 -67.95
C GLN A 327 1.96 7.26 -67.71
N GLY A 328 2.36 6.43 -68.68
CA GLY A 328 2.74 6.67 -70.06
C GLY A 328 4.13 6.08 -70.29
N HIS A 329 4.18 4.79 -70.67
CA HIS A 329 5.24 4.04 -71.38
C HIS A 329 6.74 4.14 -71.01
N GLY A 330 7.34 2.96 -70.78
CA GLY A 330 8.79 2.72 -70.84
C GLY A 330 9.13 1.22 -70.85
N CYS A 331 9.14 0.60 -72.03
CA CYS A 331 9.67 -0.75 -72.29
C CYS A 331 11.21 -0.76 -72.24
N LEU A 332 11.82 -1.82 -71.66
CA LEU A 332 13.00 -2.59 -72.16
C LEU A 332 13.54 -3.56 -71.05
N PRO A 333 14.36 -4.60 -71.37
CA PRO A 333 13.87 -5.99 -71.32
C PRO A 333 14.47 -6.91 -70.23
N ARG A 334 13.82 -8.07 -70.16
CA ARG A 334 14.06 -9.29 -69.35
C ARG A 334 15.53 -9.72 -69.22
N LYS A 335 15.93 -10.08 -67.99
CA LYS A 335 16.97 -11.11 -67.70
C LYS A 335 16.35 -12.25 -66.87
N PRO A 336 16.67 -13.52 -67.15
CA PRO A 336 16.07 -14.66 -66.43
C PRO A 336 16.89 -15.03 -65.20
N CYS A 337 16.27 -15.02 -64.02
CA CYS A 337 16.85 -15.60 -62.81
C CYS A 337 16.60 -17.11 -62.78
N ARG A 338 17.65 -17.89 -62.99
CA ARG A 338 17.67 -19.35 -62.75
C ARG A 338 17.67 -19.62 -61.24
N ARG A 339 16.78 -20.53 -60.83
CA ARG A 339 16.78 -21.22 -59.53
C ARG A 339 18.02 -22.10 -59.36
N ARG A 340 18.54 -22.15 -58.13
CA ARG A 340 19.55 -23.09 -57.58
C ARG A 340 19.75 -22.63 -56.11
N TRP A 341 19.67 -23.39 -55.01
CA TRP A 341 19.99 -24.80 -54.65
C TRP A 341 19.21 -25.19 -53.34
N PRO A 342 19.39 -26.37 -52.71
CA PRO A 342 18.32 -27.29 -52.27
C PRO A 342 18.40 -27.68 -50.77
N ARG A 343 17.82 -28.86 -50.46
CA ARG A 343 17.93 -29.68 -49.23
C ARG A 343 19.30 -29.66 -48.56
#